data_AF-A0A964XBY5-F1
#
_entry.id   AF-A0A964XBY5-F1
#
_cell.length_a   1.000
_cell.length_b   1.000
_cell.length_c   1.000
_cell.angle_alpha   90.00
_cell.angle_beta   90.00
_cell.angle_gamma   90.00
#
_symmetry.space_group_name_H-M   'P 1'
#
loop_
_entity.id
_entity.type
_entity.pdbx_description
1 polymer ?
#
loop_
_entity_poly.entity_id
_entity_poly.type
_entity_poly.pdbx_seq_one_letter_code
_entity_poly.pdbx_strand_id
1 'polypeptide(L)' 'MQSKRWTSRKFLVSLAAQVTAVVVLLWPEHESAIVEASRSVTALVVLALSALGYLAAEGAVDRARAEASAAESS' A
#
# COMPACT_ATOMS: atom_id res chain seq x y z
N MET A 1 0.80 -22.52 7.58
CA MET A 1 0.07 -21.46 6.83
C MET A 1 -0.39 -20.29 7.73
N GLN A 2 0.43 -19.77 8.65
CA GLN A 2 0.02 -18.65 9.54
C GLN A 2 0.56 -17.27 9.15
N SER A 3 1.53 -17.18 8.24
CA SER A 3 2.17 -15.91 7.85
C SER A 3 1.26 -14.94 7.07
N LYS A 4 0.16 -15.42 6.47
CA LYS A 4 -0.76 -14.59 5.66
C LYS A 4 -1.63 -13.62 6.47
N ARG A 5 -1.81 -13.84 7.79
CA ARG A 5 -2.66 -12.94 8.61
C ARG A 5 -1.96 -11.62 8.95
N TRP A 6 -0.64 -11.66 9.14
CA TRP A 6 0.19 -10.49 9.49
C TRP A 6 0.37 -9.52 8.33
N THR A 7 0.21 -10.00 7.10
CA THR A 7 0.23 -9.19 5.86
C THR A 7 -1.16 -8.87 5.32
N SER A 8 -2.23 -9.20 6.05
CA SER A 8 -3.59 -8.85 5.64
C SER A 8 -3.78 -7.34 5.66
N ARG A 9 -4.28 -6.77 4.56
CA ARG A 9 -4.54 -5.33 4.40
C ARG A 9 -5.35 -4.75 5.56
N LYS A 10 -6.33 -5.50 6.07
CA LYS A 10 -7.16 -5.11 7.23
C LYS A 10 -6.36 -5.04 8.53
N PHE A 11 -5.42 -5.97 8.72
CA PHE A 11 -4.56 -6.02 9.90
C PHE A 11 -3.57 -4.83 9.90
N LEU A 12 -2.93 -4.57 8.76
CA LEU A 12 -1.99 -3.45 8.62
C LEU A 12 -2.65 -2.09 8.85
N VAL A 13 -3.87 -1.90 8.32
CA VAL A 13 -4.64 -0.65 8.55
C VAL A 13 -5.03 -0.50 10.01
N SER A 14 -5.50 -1.58 10.65
CA SER A 14 -5.84 -1.57 12.08
C SER A 14 -4.62 -1.29 12.97
N LEU A 15 -3.48 -1.91 12.66
CA LEU A 15 -2.23 -1.71 13.38
C LEU A 15 -1.73 -0.27 13.25
N ALA A 16 -1.76 0.30 12.04
CA ALA A 16 -1.38 1.70 11.81
C ALA A 16 -2.26 2.66 12.62
N ALA A 17 -3.58 2.46 12.61
CA ALA A 17 -4.51 3.29 13.39
C ALA A 17 -4.24 3.22 14.90
N GLN A 18 -3.93 2.03 15.43
CA GLN A 18 -3.58 1.86 16.85
C GLN A 18 -2.27 2.56 17.22
N VAL A 19 -1.24 2.46 16.36
CA VAL A 19 0.04 3.15 16.59
C VAL A 19 -0.17 4.66 16.57
N THR A 20 -0.91 5.21 15.61
CA THR A 20 -1.25 6.64 15.58
C THR A 20 -1.98 7.08 16.84
N ALA A 21 -2.98 6.30 17.30
CA ALA A 21 -3.73 6.62 18.51
C ALA A 21 -2.83 6.65 19.76
N VAL A 22 -1.92 5.69 19.92
CA VAL A 22 -0.98 5.66 21.05
C VAL A 22 -0.02 6.85 21.01
N VAL A 23 0.48 7.22 19.84
CA VAL A 23 1.40 8.35 19.67
C VAL A 23 0.71 9.68 20.02
N VAL A 24 -0.54 9.89 19.59
CA VAL A 24 -1.34 11.07 19.96
C VAL A 24 -1.57 11.12 21.47
N LEU A 25 -1.85 9.98 22.10
CA LEU A 25 -2.16 9.91 23.53
C LEU A 25 -0.94 10.19 24.42
N LEU A 26 0.28 9.89 23.94
CA LEU A 26 1.53 10.16 24.65
C LEU A 26 2.06 11.59 24.44
N TRP A 27 1.71 12.24 23.34
CA TRP A 27 2.15 13.61 23.01
C TRP A 27 0.99 14.49 22.53
N PRO A 28 0.03 14.81 23.42
CA PRO A 28 -1.15 15.59 23.04
C PRO A 28 -0.81 17.01 22.54
N GLU A 29 0.27 17.63 23.03
CA GLU A 29 0.67 18.97 22.59
C GLU A 29 1.11 19.06 21.12
N HIS A 30 1.35 17.91 20.48
CA HIS A 30 1.74 17.83 19.08
C HIS A 30 0.68 17.16 18.20
N GLU A 31 -0.58 17.09 18.67
CA GLU A 31 -1.67 16.45 17.95
C GLU A 31 -1.77 16.91 16.49
N SER A 32 -1.71 18.23 16.24
CA SER A 32 -1.75 18.80 14.88
C SER A 32 -0.60 18.31 14.00
N ALA A 33 0.63 18.32 14.54
CA ALA A 33 1.82 17.85 13.83
C ALA A 33 1.78 16.33 13.58
N ILE A 34 1.27 15.54 14.52
CA ILE A 34 1.12 14.08 14.38
C ILE A 34 0.07 13.75 13.33
N VAL A 35 -1.06 14.46 13.32
CA VAL A 35 -2.13 14.28 12.32
C VAL A 35 -1.63 14.66 10.92
N GLU A 36 -0.91 15.78 10.80
CA GLU A 36 -0.36 16.24 9.52
C GLU A 36 0.74 15.30 8.99
N ALA A 37 1.65 14.85 9.86
CA ALA A 37 2.65 13.85 9.53
C ALA A 37 1.99 12.52 9.12
N SER A 38 0.98 12.05 9.86
CA SER A 38 0.24 10.83 9.56
C SER A 38 -0.45 10.90 8.20
N ARG A 39 -1.05 12.05 7.86
CA ARG A 39 -1.68 12.30 6.56
C ARG A 39 -0.65 12.25 5.43
N SER A 40 0.50 12.91 5.62
CA SER A 40 1.60 12.95 4.64
C SER A 40 2.19 11.56 4.40
N VAL A 41 2.47 10.81 5.48
CA VAL A 41 2.96 9.43 5.40
C VAL A 41 1.94 8.52 4.70
N THR A 42 0.65 8.64 5.04
CA THR A 42 -0.40 7.86 4.39
C THR A 42 -0.48 8.16 2.90
N ALA A 43 -0.39 9.44 2.51
CA ALA A 43 -0.40 9.84 1.10
C ALA A 43 0.80 9.26 0.34
N LEU A 44 2.00 9.27 0.92
CA LEU A 44 3.19 8.66 0.34
C LEU A 44 3.05 7.15 0.17
N VAL A 45 2.50 6.45 1.17
CA VAL A 45 2.25 5.01 1.10
C VAL A 45 1.23 4.70 0.00
N VAL A 46 0.15 5.46 -0.11
CA VAL A 46 -0.85 5.30 -1.17
C VAL A 46 -0.20 5.51 -2.54
N LEU A 47 0.60 6.57 -2.71
CA LEU A 47 1.30 6.85 -3.96
C LEU A 47 2.25 5.70 -4.34
N ALA A 48 3.02 5.19 -3.38
CA ALA A 48 3.92 4.07 -3.60
C ALA A 48 3.16 2.79 -4.01
N LEU A 49 2.04 2.49 -3.35
CA LEU A 49 1.19 1.35 -3.72
C LEU A 49 0.55 1.52 -5.10
N SER A 50 0.15 2.73 -5.47
CA SER A 50 -0.35 3.04 -6.81
C SER A 50 0.73 2.86 -7.88
N ALA A 51 1.96 3.31 -7.63
CA ALA A 51 3.09 3.11 -8.53
C ALA A 51 3.40 1.61 -8.72
N LEU A 52 3.43 0.83 -7.63
CA LEU A 52 3.61 -0.62 -7.71
C LEU A 52 2.48 -1.31 -8.46
N GLY A 53 1.23 -0.87 -8.25
CA GLY A 53 0.06 -1.38 -8.98
C GLY A 53 0.12 -1.08 -10.48
N TYR A 54 0.60 0.11 -10.85
CA TYR A 54 0.82 0.49 -12.24
C TYR A 54 1.85 -0.40 -12.94
N LEU A 55 3.02 -0.61 -12.31
CA LEU A 55 4.06 -1.49 -12.85
C LEU A 55 3.57 -2.94 -13.01
N ALA A 56 2.79 -3.44 -12.05
CA ALA A 56 2.19 -4.76 -12.14
C ALA A 56 1.16 -4.87 -13.29
N ALA A 57 0.42 -3.79 -13.57
CA ALA A 57 -0.53 -3.72 -14.67
C ALA A 57 0.19 -3.69 -16.04
N GLU A 58 1.26 -2.90 -16.19
CA GLU A 58 2.07 -2.91 -17.42
C GLU A 58 2.64 -4.31 -17.70
N GLY A 59 3.24 -4.96 -16.70
CA GLY A 59 3.76 -6.32 -16.87
C GLY A 59 2.69 -7.38 -17.17
N ALA A 60 1.42 -7.12 -16.87
CA ALA A 60 0.31 -7.99 -17.29
C ALA A 60 -0.06 -7.75 -18.77
N VAL A 61 -0.06 -6.50 -19.21
CA VAL A 61 -0.33 -6.13 -20.61
C VAL A 61 0.77 -6.65 -21.54
N ASP A 62 2.04 -6.53 -21.15
CA ASP A 62 3.16 -7.02 -21.95
C ASP A 62 3.12 -8.53 -22.15
N ARG A 63 2.76 -9.27 -21.09
CA ARG A 63 2.56 -10.73 -21.18
C ARG A 63 1.40 -11.10 -22.09
N ALA A 64 0.25 -10.43 -21.94
CA ALA A 64 -0.90 -10.66 -22.80
C ALA A 64 -0.59 -10.39 -24.28
N ARG A 65 0.22 -9.36 -24.56
CA ARG A 65 0.65 -9.02 -25.92
C ARG A 65 1.63 -10.06 -26.49
N ALA A 66 2.57 -10.53 -25.68
CA ALA A 66 3.51 -11.58 -26.07
C ALA A 66 2.79 -12.91 -26.38
N GLU A 67 1.78 -13.27 -25.60
CA GLU A 67 0.95 -14.47 -25.82
C GLU A 67 0.11 -14.35 -27.10
N ALA A 68 -0.48 -13.18 -27.37
CA ALA A 68 -1.24 -12.93 -28.59
C ALA A 68 -0.37 -13.02 -29.87
N SER A 69 0.83 -12.43 -29.84
CA SER A 69 1.76 -12.51 -30.97
C SER A 69 2.30 -13.93 -31.21
N ALA A 70 2.48 -14.74 -30.15
CA ALA A 70 2.87 -16.14 -30.29
C ALA A 70 1.76 -16.98 -30.95
N ALA A 71 0.50 -16.72 -30.62
CA ALA A 71 -0.66 -17.42 -31.18
C ALA A 71 -0.91 -17.10 -32.66
N GLU A 72 -0.63 -15.87 -33.13
CA GLU A 72 -0.74 -15.50 -34.55
C GLU A 72 0.37 -16.09 -35.43
N SER A 73 1.49 -16.50 -34.82
CA SER A 73 2.66 -17.07 -35.52
C SER A 73 2.67 -18.61 -35.61
N SER A 74 1.66 -19.27 -35.03
CA SER A 74 1.46 -20.74 -35.03
C SER A 74 0.36 -21.15 -35.99
#